data_AF-A0A6P4DBC3-F1
#
_entry.id   AF-A0A6P4DBC3-F1
#
_cell.length_a   1.000
_cell.length_b   1.000
_cell.length_c   1.000
_cell.angle_alpha   90.00
_cell.angle_beta   90.00
_cell.angle_gamma   90.00
#
_symmetry.space_group_name_H-M   'P 1'
#
loop_
_entity.id
_entity.type
_entity.pdbx_description
1 polymer ?
#
loop_
_entity_poly.entity_id
_entity_poly.type
_entity_poly.pdbx_seq_one_letter_code
_entity_poly.pdbx_strand_id
1 'polypeptide(L)'
;MEALQAQQDRLKQLEKEVVHQREAKKDLRRETRRRRELDDKLLKLEANLKAKTIQSNHNDNSHKDQDPFTKEIMKAKVPKDFKAPDMTPYGGISDLSHHLSNFRSRMYLTDASDAIRCKAFPTTLTKIAIKWFDSLPPRSITSFDDLVKKFLARFSIQKDKAKHAPSLLRIKQGDCESLHNYMERFNKVCLDIQSLPMEAAIMCLINGLQKGPFSHSISKKHPTSLNEVQERAKKYINMEENSRLGETSKPGYPYPSRDKDKDSKKKEDQHGEKPKKYHHYTPLRVSLVDVYREICHTEKIPPPHPI
;
A
#
# COMPACT_ATOMS: atom_id res chain seq x y z
N MET A 1 -27.96 29.30 38.46
CA MET A 1 -26.68 29.06 39.15
C MET A 1 -25.88 27.90 38.55
N GLU A 2 -26.52 26.80 38.12
CA GLU A 2 -25.81 25.63 37.55
C GLU A 2 -24.93 25.92 36.32
N ALA A 3 -25.37 26.79 35.41
CA ALA A 3 -24.61 27.11 34.19
C ALA A 3 -23.25 27.79 34.48
N LEU A 4 -23.18 28.58 35.56
CA LEU A 4 -21.95 29.28 35.96
C LEU A 4 -20.95 28.30 36.59
N GLN A 5 -21.44 27.34 37.37
CA GLN A 5 -20.63 26.28 37.97
C GLN A 5 -20.02 25.38 36.90
N ALA A 6 -20.81 24.97 35.90
CA ALA A 6 -20.33 24.18 34.77
C ALA A 6 -19.25 24.91 33.96
N GLN A 7 -19.35 26.23 33.81
CA GLN A 7 -18.30 27.02 33.16
C GLN A 7 -17.00 27.07 33.98
N GLN A 8 -17.09 27.23 35.31
CA GLN A 8 -15.93 27.22 36.18
C GLN A 8 -15.22 25.85 36.20
N ASP A 9 -15.97 24.77 36.21
CA ASP A 9 -15.40 23.41 36.19
C ASP A 9 -14.73 23.11 34.83
N ARG A 10 -15.32 23.60 33.73
CA ARG A 10 -14.70 23.50 32.41
C ARG A 10 -13.40 24.30 32.31
N LEU A 11 -13.34 25.49 32.90
CA LEU A 11 -12.11 26.30 32.97
C LEU A 11 -11.01 25.58 33.75
N LYS A 12 -11.32 25.03 34.93
CA LYS A 12 -10.37 24.25 35.73
C LYS A 12 -9.84 23.02 34.97
N GLN A 13 -10.69 22.36 34.19
CA GLN A 13 -10.28 21.22 33.38
C GLN A 13 -9.34 21.63 32.23
N LEU A 14 -9.62 22.75 31.57
CA LEU A 14 -8.76 23.30 30.52
C LEU A 14 -7.39 23.74 31.07
N GLU A 15 -7.35 24.31 32.27
CA GLU A 15 -6.08 24.69 32.92
C GLU A 15 -5.21 23.46 33.21
N LYS A 16 -5.80 22.37 33.73
CA LYS A 16 -5.09 21.10 33.93
C LYS A 16 -4.55 20.53 32.63
N GLU A 17 -5.34 20.56 31.57
CA GLU A 17 -4.94 20.10 30.23
C GLU A 17 -3.77 20.92 29.66
N VAL A 18 -3.81 22.24 29.81
CA VAL A 18 -2.73 23.13 29.35
C VAL A 18 -1.43 22.87 30.12
N VAL A 19 -1.51 22.62 31.43
CA VAL A 19 -0.33 22.25 32.24
C VAL A 19 0.26 20.91 31.77
N HIS A 20 -0.59 19.90 31.56
CA HIS A 20 -0.16 18.59 31.08
C HIS A 20 0.50 18.67 29.69
N GLN A 21 -0.09 19.44 28.77
CA GLN A 21 0.50 19.66 27.44
C GLN A 21 1.84 20.40 27.50
N ARG A 22 2.03 21.33 28.43
CA ARG A 22 3.31 22.01 28.64
C ARG A 22 4.38 21.04 29.13
N GLU A 23 4.05 20.11 30.01
CA GLU A 23 4.97 19.07 30.48
C GLU A 23 5.31 18.08 29.36
N ALA A 24 4.32 17.56 28.65
CA ALA A 24 4.52 16.69 27.50
C ALA A 24 5.41 17.34 26.43
N LYS A 25 5.23 18.65 26.18
CA LYS A 25 6.07 19.41 25.25
C LYS A 25 7.51 19.58 25.74
N LYS A 26 7.74 19.70 27.05
CA LYS A 26 9.10 19.72 27.63
C LYS A 26 9.78 18.37 27.46
N ASP A 27 9.07 17.27 27.68
CA ASP A 27 9.64 15.93 27.53
C ASP A 27 9.93 15.59 26.06
N LEU A 28 9.04 15.98 25.14
CA LEU A 28 9.30 15.86 23.71
C LEU A 28 10.56 16.63 23.28
N ARG A 29 10.80 17.83 23.84
CA ARG A 29 12.02 18.61 23.58
C ARG A 29 13.27 17.92 24.11
N ARG A 30 13.20 17.34 25.32
CA ARG A 30 14.31 16.57 25.91
C ARG A 30 14.66 15.35 25.05
N GLU A 31 13.64 14.63 24.60
CA GLU A 31 13.83 13.44 23.77
C GLU A 31 14.39 13.80 22.38
N THR A 32 13.89 14.88 21.78
CA THR A 32 14.44 15.40 20.51
C THR A 32 15.92 15.78 20.63
N ARG A 33 16.33 16.33 21.78
CA ARG A 33 17.74 16.65 22.04
C ARG A 33 18.60 15.39 22.15
N ARG A 34 18.15 14.39 22.91
CA ARG A 34 18.85 13.09 23.02
C ARG A 34 19.02 12.40 21.67
N ARG A 35 17.97 12.43 20.84
CA ARG A 35 17.99 11.90 19.46
C ARG A 35 19.11 12.54 18.64
N ARG A 36 19.19 13.88 18.63
CA ARG A 36 20.26 14.61 17.92
C ARG A 36 21.65 14.27 18.44
N GLU A 37 21.81 14.16 19.76
CA GLU A 37 23.09 13.78 20.37
C GLU A 37 23.52 12.35 19.97
N LEU A 38 22.58 11.43 19.81
CA LEU A 38 22.85 10.08 19.29
C LEU A 38 23.23 10.11 17.80
N ASP A 39 22.51 10.89 16.99
CA ASP A 39 22.81 11.04 15.56
C ASP A 39 24.21 11.65 15.33
N ASP A 40 24.61 12.65 16.12
CA ASP A 40 25.96 13.23 16.08
C ASP A 40 27.05 12.23 16.50
N LYS A 41 26.78 11.40 17.52
CA LYS A 41 27.69 10.33 17.93
C LYS A 41 27.84 9.27 16.85
N LEU A 42 26.75 8.92 16.16
CA LEU A 42 26.76 7.98 15.05
C LEU A 42 27.60 8.53 13.89
N LEU A 43 27.40 9.79 13.52
CA LEU A 43 28.15 10.44 12.44
C LEU A 43 29.66 10.45 12.73
N LYS A 44 30.05 10.72 13.98
CA LYS A 44 31.46 10.69 14.42
C LYS A 44 32.04 9.27 14.39
N LEU A 45 31.29 8.27 14.81
CA LEU A 45 31.70 6.86 14.72
C LEU A 45 31.91 6.43 13.27
N GLU A 46 30.99 6.79 12.37
CA GLU A 46 31.11 6.50 10.94
C GLU A 46 32.33 7.18 10.32
N ALA A 47 32.59 8.45 10.66
CA ALA A 47 33.77 9.17 10.18
C ALA A 47 35.08 8.51 10.66
N ASN A 48 35.14 8.09 11.93
CA ASN A 48 36.29 7.39 12.49
C ASN A 48 36.54 6.02 11.83
N LEU A 49 35.47 5.28 11.53
CA LEU A 49 35.58 4.02 10.79
C LEU A 49 36.14 4.24 9.38
N LYS A 50 35.63 5.26 8.66
CA LYS A 50 36.13 5.62 7.32
C LYS A 50 37.60 6.04 7.35
N ALA A 51 38.00 6.87 8.32
CA ALA A 51 39.39 7.31 8.47
C ALA A 51 40.34 6.13 8.74
N LYS A 52 39.90 5.15 9.53
CA LYS A 52 40.67 3.94 9.82
C LYS A 52 40.84 3.02 8.61
N THR A 53 39.87 2.99 7.70
CA THR A 53 39.96 2.24 6.43
C THR A 53 40.98 2.86 5.47
N ILE A 54 41.08 4.19 5.40
CA ILE A 54 41.95 4.88 4.44
C ILE A 54 43.44 4.72 4.79
N GLN A 55 43.81 4.60 6.07
CA GLN A 55 45.21 4.41 6.51
C GLN A 55 45.78 2.99 6.24
N SER A 56 44.94 2.02 5.88
CA SER A 56 45.35 0.61 5.70
C SER A 56 45.81 0.25 4.27
N ASN A 57 45.73 1.18 3.31
CA ASN A 57 45.90 0.90 1.88
C ASN A 57 47.33 1.10 1.33
N HIS A 58 48.36 1.01 2.16
CA HIS A 58 49.75 1.02 1.71
C HIS A 58 50.53 -0.19 2.24
N ASN A 59 50.10 -1.41 1.86
CA ASN A 59 51.03 -2.53 1.71
C ASN A 59 50.42 -3.68 0.90
N ASP A 60 51.04 -4.00 -0.23
CA ASP A 60 50.63 -4.97 -1.25
C ASP A 60 50.96 -6.42 -0.84
N ASN A 61 50.49 -6.82 0.35
CA ASN A 61 50.50 -8.21 0.83
C ASN A 61 49.36 -8.49 1.86
N SER A 62 48.37 -7.60 1.94
CA SER A 62 47.44 -7.42 3.09
C SER A 62 46.06 -8.09 2.94
N HIS A 63 45.70 -8.69 1.80
CA HIS A 63 44.34 -9.20 1.59
C HIS A 63 43.87 -10.23 2.63
N LYS A 64 44.77 -10.99 3.26
CA LYS A 64 44.40 -11.94 4.33
C LYS A 64 44.12 -11.26 5.68
N ASP A 65 44.67 -10.08 5.93
CA ASP A 65 44.53 -9.36 7.19
C ASP A 65 43.32 -8.43 7.24
N GLN A 66 42.66 -8.22 6.10
CA GLN A 66 41.39 -7.50 6.01
C GLN A 66 40.15 -8.42 6.03
N ASP A 67 40.34 -9.75 5.98
CA ASP A 67 39.21 -10.69 5.96
C ASP A 67 38.39 -10.63 7.26
N PRO A 68 37.04 -10.57 7.17
CA PRO A 68 36.19 -10.46 8.34
C PRO A 68 36.19 -11.74 9.21
N PHE A 69 36.62 -12.89 8.70
CA PHE A 69 36.74 -14.14 9.45
C PHE A 69 37.98 -14.18 10.35
N THR A 70 37.86 -14.84 11.51
CA THR A 70 39.02 -15.18 12.35
C THR A 70 40.02 -16.07 11.62
N LYS A 71 41.27 -16.10 12.12
CA LYS A 71 42.33 -16.96 11.58
C LYS A 71 41.95 -18.45 11.58
N GLU A 72 41.16 -18.88 12.57
CA GLU A 72 40.69 -20.26 12.70
C GLU A 72 39.77 -20.66 11.54
N ILE A 73 38.74 -19.84 11.28
CA ILE A 73 37.84 -20.05 10.14
C ILE A 73 38.64 -20.01 8.83
N MET A 74 39.53 -19.04 8.66
CA MET A 74 40.35 -18.92 7.44
C MET A 74 41.19 -20.16 7.17
N LYS A 75 41.81 -20.74 8.20
CA LYS A 75 42.65 -21.94 8.09
C LYS A 75 41.86 -23.23 7.85
N ALA A 76 40.58 -23.27 8.19
CA ALA A 76 39.75 -24.46 8.00
C ALA A 76 39.70 -24.88 6.52
N LYS A 77 39.98 -26.14 6.23
CA LYS A 77 39.95 -26.67 4.87
C LYS A 77 38.50 -26.91 4.46
N VAL A 78 38.14 -26.42 3.27
CA VAL A 78 36.87 -26.75 2.62
C VAL A 78 37.09 -28.02 1.79
N PRO A 79 36.26 -29.08 1.94
CA PRO A 79 36.34 -30.27 1.12
C PRO A 79 36.28 -29.94 -0.37
N LYS A 80 37.05 -30.65 -1.22
CA LYS A 80 37.14 -30.34 -2.66
C LYS A 80 35.83 -30.55 -3.41
N ASP A 81 35.00 -31.46 -2.89
CA ASP A 81 33.68 -31.83 -3.37
C ASP A 81 32.56 -30.94 -2.82
N PHE A 82 32.87 -30.06 -1.86
CA PHE A 82 31.90 -29.11 -1.33
C PHE A 82 31.47 -28.13 -2.43
N LYS A 83 30.17 -28.11 -2.71
CA LYS A 83 29.55 -27.16 -3.62
C LYS A 83 28.88 -26.05 -2.82
N ALA A 84 28.99 -24.83 -3.30
CA ALA A 84 28.25 -23.70 -2.75
C ALA A 84 26.74 -24.02 -2.74
N PRO A 85 25.98 -23.54 -1.74
CA PRO A 85 24.54 -23.76 -1.69
C PRO A 85 23.85 -23.20 -2.93
N ASP A 86 23.16 -24.07 -3.67
CA ASP A 86 22.36 -23.66 -4.82
C ASP A 86 21.04 -23.02 -4.37
N MET A 87 21.07 -21.73 -4.08
CA MET A 87 19.91 -20.98 -3.60
C MET A 87 19.86 -19.58 -4.18
N THR A 88 18.65 -19.02 -4.27
CA THR A 88 18.45 -17.63 -4.71
C THR A 88 19.25 -16.67 -3.80
N PRO A 89 20.19 -15.87 -4.35
CA PRO A 89 21.00 -14.98 -3.54
C PRO A 89 20.17 -13.89 -2.85
N TYR A 90 20.51 -13.58 -1.59
CA TYR A 90 19.85 -12.56 -0.81
C TYR A 90 20.35 -11.16 -1.16
N GLY A 91 19.45 -10.31 -1.67
CA GLY A 91 19.78 -8.94 -2.10
C GLY A 91 19.55 -7.85 -1.06
N GLY A 92 18.96 -8.17 0.09
CA GLY A 92 18.62 -7.21 1.16
C GLY A 92 17.13 -6.94 1.39
N ILE A 93 16.25 -7.37 0.47
CA ILE A 93 14.81 -7.03 0.50
C ILE A 93 13.88 -8.24 0.56
N SER A 94 14.36 -9.44 0.26
CA SER A 94 13.57 -10.67 0.34
C SER A 94 13.40 -11.10 1.80
N ASP A 95 12.59 -12.14 2.03
CA ASP A 95 12.37 -12.68 3.37
C ASP A 95 13.69 -13.21 3.97
N LEU A 96 14.15 -12.52 5.01
CA LEU A 96 15.38 -12.80 5.74
C LEU A 96 15.33 -14.14 6.49
N SER A 97 14.18 -14.46 7.08
CA SER A 97 13.96 -15.71 7.83
C SER A 97 13.95 -16.90 6.89
N HIS A 98 13.27 -16.77 5.74
CA HIS A 98 13.26 -17.79 4.70
C HIS A 98 14.67 -18.06 4.16
N HIS A 99 15.45 -17.01 3.86
CA HIS A 99 16.83 -17.15 3.40
C HIS A 99 17.70 -17.91 4.40
N LEU A 100 17.67 -17.50 5.68
CA LEU A 100 18.45 -18.16 6.73
C LEU A 100 18.02 -19.60 6.97
N SER A 101 16.71 -19.89 6.94
CA SER A 101 16.19 -21.25 7.09
C SER A 101 16.68 -22.15 5.95
N ASN A 102 16.53 -21.71 4.70
CA ASN A 102 16.98 -22.45 3.53
C ASN A 102 18.50 -22.70 3.55
N PHE A 103 19.29 -21.69 3.93
CA PHE A 103 20.74 -21.85 4.10
C PHE A 103 21.07 -22.91 5.16
N ARG A 104 20.44 -22.83 6.35
CA ARG A 104 20.68 -23.79 7.44
C ARG A 104 20.33 -25.22 7.03
N SER A 105 19.19 -25.44 6.37
CA SER A 105 18.79 -26.76 5.88
C SER A 105 19.82 -27.33 4.90
N ARG A 106 20.36 -26.52 3.98
CA ARG A 106 21.38 -26.97 3.03
C ARG A 106 22.70 -27.32 3.70
N MET A 107 23.13 -26.52 4.66
CA MET A 107 24.35 -26.81 5.43
C MET A 107 24.21 -28.01 6.35
N TYR A 108 23.01 -28.29 6.84
CA TYR A 108 22.70 -29.52 7.57
C TYR A 108 22.83 -30.76 6.67
N LEU A 109 22.29 -30.71 5.45
CA LEU A 109 22.37 -31.84 4.50
C LEU A 109 23.81 -32.20 4.08
N THR A 110 24.73 -31.24 4.09
CA THR A 110 26.13 -31.45 3.75
C THR A 110 27.03 -31.72 4.96
N ASP A 111 26.45 -31.87 6.16
CA ASP A 111 27.17 -31.94 7.44
C ASP A 111 28.28 -30.88 7.57
N ALA A 112 27.97 -29.66 7.12
CA ALA A 112 28.97 -28.61 7.04
C ALA A 112 29.39 -28.15 8.44
N SER A 113 30.69 -28.12 8.70
CA SER A 113 31.27 -27.55 9.91
C SER A 113 30.98 -26.05 10.03
N ASP A 114 31.09 -25.50 11.23
CA ASP A 114 30.86 -24.07 11.48
C ASP A 114 31.70 -23.15 10.55
N ALA A 115 32.97 -23.51 10.34
CA ALA A 115 33.85 -22.77 9.45
C ALA A 115 33.43 -22.88 7.96
N ILE A 116 32.92 -24.04 7.53
CA ILE A 116 32.38 -24.21 6.16
C ILE A 116 31.11 -23.37 6.01
N ARG A 117 30.22 -23.35 7.01
CA ARG A 117 29.02 -22.49 7.01
C ARG A 117 29.40 -21.01 6.87
N CYS A 118 30.40 -20.56 7.64
CA CYS A 118 30.92 -19.20 7.52
C CYS A 118 31.40 -18.90 6.10
N LYS A 119 32.25 -19.75 5.51
CA LYS A 119 32.82 -19.56 4.17
C LYS A 119 31.78 -19.65 3.05
N ALA A 120 30.76 -20.48 3.23
CA ALA A 120 29.71 -20.66 2.23
C ALA A 120 28.70 -19.51 2.23
N PHE A 121 28.42 -18.89 3.39
CA PHE A 121 27.37 -17.89 3.52
C PHE A 121 27.50 -16.69 2.56
N PRO A 122 28.68 -16.06 2.38
CA PRO A 122 28.87 -14.94 1.45
C PRO A 122 28.48 -15.26 0.00
N THR A 123 28.65 -16.53 -0.42
CA THR A 123 28.27 -16.97 -1.78
C THR A 123 26.76 -16.89 -2.04
N THR A 124 25.97 -16.78 -0.98
CA THR A 124 24.51 -16.68 -1.04
C THR A 124 24.01 -15.24 -0.94
N LEU A 125 24.91 -14.25 -0.95
CA LEU A 125 24.60 -12.83 -0.84
C LEU A 125 24.79 -12.12 -2.17
N THR A 126 24.00 -11.08 -2.41
CA THR A 126 24.15 -10.21 -3.59
C THR A 126 23.84 -8.75 -3.26
N LYS A 127 24.17 -7.85 -4.19
CA LYS A 127 23.83 -6.41 -4.13
C LYS A 127 24.27 -5.76 -2.80
N ILE A 128 23.31 -5.31 -1.99
CA ILE A 128 23.56 -4.60 -0.73
C ILE A 128 24.09 -5.55 0.34
N ALA A 129 23.71 -6.84 0.28
CA ALA A 129 24.11 -7.83 1.26
C ALA A 129 25.60 -8.18 1.17
N ILE A 130 26.12 -8.42 -0.05
CA ILE A 130 27.56 -8.71 -0.21
C ILE A 130 28.41 -7.48 0.13
N LYS A 131 28.00 -6.27 -0.29
CA LYS A 131 28.68 -5.02 0.09
C LYS A 131 28.73 -4.80 1.60
N TRP A 132 27.69 -5.20 2.33
CA TRP A 132 27.71 -5.16 3.79
C TRP A 132 28.72 -6.15 4.36
N PHE A 133 28.76 -7.39 3.84
CA PHE A 133 29.70 -8.40 4.28
C PHE A 133 31.15 -7.92 4.08
N ASP A 134 31.45 -7.36 2.90
CA ASP A 134 32.78 -6.81 2.56
C ASP A 134 33.16 -5.58 3.43
N SER A 135 32.18 -4.93 4.06
CA SER A 135 32.39 -3.78 4.96
C SER A 135 32.61 -4.17 6.42
N LEU A 136 32.52 -5.45 6.76
CA LEU A 136 32.69 -5.90 8.14
C LEU A 136 34.13 -5.68 8.62
N PRO A 137 34.33 -5.34 9.91
CA PRO A 137 35.67 -5.20 10.45
C PRO A 137 36.46 -6.51 10.31
N PRO A 138 37.79 -6.44 10.06
CA PRO A 138 38.61 -7.63 9.98
C PRO A 138 38.53 -8.46 11.26
N ARG A 139 38.55 -9.79 11.13
CA ARG A 139 38.49 -10.75 12.24
C ARG A 139 37.27 -10.61 13.17
N SER A 140 36.21 -9.93 12.73
CA SER A 140 35.01 -9.69 13.54
C SER A 140 34.05 -10.87 13.61
N ILE A 141 34.17 -11.86 12.72
CA ILE A 141 33.33 -13.06 12.68
C ILE A 141 34.09 -14.23 13.30
N THR A 142 33.62 -14.70 14.45
CA THR A 142 34.23 -15.82 15.19
C THR A 142 33.54 -17.16 14.95
N SER A 143 32.27 -17.16 14.54
CA SER A 143 31.47 -18.35 14.25
C SER A 143 30.32 -18.06 13.30
N PHE A 144 29.64 -19.11 12.81
CA PHE A 144 28.46 -18.92 11.97
C PHE A 144 27.32 -18.23 12.72
N ASP A 145 27.13 -18.54 14.00
CA ASP A 145 26.13 -17.87 14.84
C ASP A 145 26.43 -16.39 15.04
N ASP A 146 27.71 -16.00 15.16
CA ASP A 146 28.08 -14.59 15.21
C ASP A 146 27.80 -13.89 13.88
N LEU A 147 28.14 -14.52 12.75
CA LEU A 147 27.79 -14.01 11.42
C LEU A 147 26.28 -13.80 11.25
N VAL A 148 25.46 -14.79 11.65
CA VAL A 148 24.00 -14.69 11.58
C VAL A 148 23.48 -13.57 12.49
N LYS A 149 24.02 -13.41 13.70
CA LYS A 149 23.65 -12.31 14.60
C LYS A 149 23.91 -10.95 13.97
N LYS A 150 25.09 -10.73 13.38
CA LYS A 150 25.43 -9.47 12.69
C LYS A 150 24.56 -9.25 11.44
N PHE A 151 24.29 -10.31 10.68
CA PHE A 151 23.44 -10.27 9.50
C PHE A 151 22.00 -9.89 9.86
N LEU A 152 21.42 -10.53 10.87
CA LEU A 152 20.11 -10.17 11.41
C LEU A 152 20.10 -8.73 11.93
N ALA A 153 21.10 -8.31 12.71
CA ALA A 153 21.17 -6.93 13.20
C ALA A 153 21.17 -5.90 12.05
N ARG A 154 21.82 -6.21 10.92
CA ARG A 154 21.85 -5.33 9.75
C ARG A 154 20.56 -5.30 8.95
N PHE A 155 19.97 -6.47 8.68
CA PHE A 155 18.87 -6.63 7.72
C PHE A 155 17.49 -6.76 8.38
N SER A 156 17.39 -7.09 9.66
CA SER A 156 16.13 -7.05 10.42
C SER A 156 15.58 -5.62 10.52
N ILE A 157 16.45 -4.61 10.57
CA ILE A 157 16.07 -3.19 10.56
C ILE A 157 15.39 -2.80 9.22
N GLN A 158 15.63 -3.54 8.13
CA GLN A 158 14.89 -3.30 6.88
C GLN A 158 13.46 -3.83 6.92
N LYS A 159 13.13 -4.74 7.85
CA LYS A 159 11.75 -5.14 8.15
C LYS A 159 10.96 -4.00 8.80
N ASP A 160 11.61 -3.05 9.47
CA ASP A 160 10.97 -1.82 9.97
C ASP A 160 10.66 -0.79 8.87
N LYS A 161 11.02 -1.10 7.61
CA LYS A 161 10.47 -0.42 6.43
C LYS A 161 9.26 -1.15 5.83
N ALA A 162 8.86 -2.32 6.36
CA ALA A 162 7.55 -2.87 6.06
C ALA A 162 6.53 -1.80 6.43
N LYS A 163 5.69 -1.42 5.46
CA LYS A 163 4.66 -0.43 5.73
C LYS A 163 3.79 -1.02 6.84
N HIS A 164 3.50 -0.22 7.86
CA HIS A 164 2.57 -0.59 8.92
C HIS A 164 1.22 0.05 8.64
N ALA A 165 0.15 -0.43 9.28
CA ALA A 165 -1.21 0.13 9.12
C ALA A 165 -1.27 1.68 9.16
N PRO A 166 -0.53 2.39 10.06
CA PRO A 166 -0.53 3.86 10.07
C PRO A 166 -0.05 4.53 8.78
N SER A 167 0.71 3.83 7.93
CA SER A 167 1.15 4.36 6.63
C SER A 167 -0.01 4.63 5.67
N LEU A 168 -1.14 3.93 5.82
CA LEU A 168 -2.35 4.14 5.04
C LEU A 168 -2.99 5.51 5.32
N LEU A 169 -2.77 6.11 6.49
CA LEU A 169 -3.32 7.43 6.84
C LEU A 169 -2.81 8.55 5.93
N ARG A 170 -1.66 8.34 5.27
CA ARG A 170 -1.07 9.28 4.32
C ARG A 170 -1.69 9.19 2.93
N ILE A 171 -2.45 8.14 2.65
CA ILE A 171 -3.11 7.94 1.36
C ILE A 171 -4.45 8.66 1.41
N LYS A 172 -4.47 9.88 0.87
CA LYS A 172 -5.68 10.69 0.70
C LYS A 172 -6.03 10.75 -0.78
N GLN A 173 -7.34 10.72 -1.06
CA GLN A 173 -7.88 10.99 -2.37
C GLN A 173 -7.64 12.47 -2.72
N GLY A 174 -6.99 12.73 -3.86
CA GLY A 174 -6.77 14.10 -4.34
C GLY A 174 -8.06 14.76 -4.83
N ASP A 175 -8.09 16.11 -4.85
CA ASP A 175 -9.28 16.89 -5.24
C ASP A 175 -9.81 16.57 -6.65
N CYS A 176 -8.92 16.20 -7.57
CA CYS A 176 -9.27 15.82 -8.95
C CYS A 176 -8.98 14.34 -9.26
N GLU A 177 -8.72 13.53 -8.23
CA GLU A 177 -8.40 12.12 -8.40
C GLU A 177 -9.69 11.28 -8.47
N SER A 178 -9.82 10.50 -9.54
CA SER A 178 -10.93 9.55 -9.69
C SER A 178 -10.93 8.51 -8.57
N LEU A 179 -12.10 7.97 -8.25
CA LEU A 179 -12.20 6.93 -7.24
C LEU A 179 -11.38 5.69 -7.61
N HIS A 180 -11.30 5.37 -8.90
CA HIS A 180 -10.49 4.27 -9.41
C HIS A 180 -9.01 4.42 -9.05
N ASN A 181 -8.42 5.58 -9.37
CA ASN A 181 -6.99 5.83 -9.14
C ASN A 181 -6.66 5.84 -7.65
N TYR A 182 -7.54 6.42 -6.83
CA TYR A 182 -7.39 6.37 -5.38
C TYR A 182 -7.40 4.93 -4.85
N MET A 183 -8.39 4.13 -5.26
CA MET A 183 -8.51 2.73 -4.84
C MET A 183 -7.31 1.89 -5.26
N GLU A 184 -6.78 2.11 -6.46
CA GLU A 184 -5.57 1.43 -6.93
C GLU A 184 -4.36 1.76 -6.06
N ARG A 185 -4.12 3.05 -5.76
CA ARG A 185 -3.03 3.48 -4.86
C ARG A 185 -3.20 2.90 -3.47
N PHE A 186 -4.42 2.94 -2.93
CA PHE A 186 -4.72 2.41 -1.60
C PHE A 186 -4.45 0.90 -1.53
N ASN A 187 -4.97 0.13 -2.48
CA ASN A 187 -4.79 -1.31 -2.55
C ASN A 187 -3.32 -1.70 -2.69
N LYS A 188 -2.55 -0.98 -3.50
CA LYS A 188 -1.10 -1.20 -3.66
C LYS A 188 -0.37 -1.08 -2.32
N VAL A 189 -0.71 -0.09 -1.49
CA VAL A 189 -0.11 0.07 -0.17
C VAL A 189 -0.57 -1.00 0.81
N CYS A 190 -1.83 -1.43 0.75
CA CYS A 190 -2.32 -2.55 1.58
C CYS A 190 -1.54 -3.85 1.32
N LEU A 191 -1.19 -4.14 0.06
CA LEU A 191 -0.41 -5.32 -0.30
C LEU A 191 1.03 -5.30 0.27
N ASP A 192 1.56 -4.10 0.55
CA ASP A 192 2.89 -3.92 1.14
C ASP A 192 2.90 -4.07 2.68
N ILE A 193 1.73 -4.21 3.33
CA ILE A 193 1.59 -4.26 4.79
C ILE A 193 1.39 -5.71 5.24
N GLN A 194 2.37 -6.25 5.97
CA GLN A 194 2.26 -7.58 6.57
C GLN A 194 1.22 -7.56 7.72
N SER A 195 0.24 -8.46 7.67
CA SER A 195 -0.79 -8.65 8.70
C SER A 195 -1.62 -7.38 8.99
N LEU A 196 -2.15 -6.72 7.94
CA LEU A 196 -3.04 -5.56 8.07
C LEU A 196 -4.41 -5.96 8.67
N PRO A 197 -4.81 -5.41 9.85
CA PRO A 197 -6.14 -5.64 10.39
C PRO A 197 -7.22 -5.04 9.49
N MET A 198 -8.32 -5.76 9.29
CA MET A 198 -9.40 -5.35 8.38
C MET A 198 -10.03 -4.02 8.80
N GLU A 199 -10.27 -3.84 10.09
CA GLU A 199 -10.87 -2.65 10.68
C GLU A 199 -9.96 -1.43 10.48
N ALA A 200 -8.64 -1.62 10.59
CA ALA A 200 -7.66 -0.56 10.35
C ALA A 200 -7.63 -0.17 8.86
N ALA A 201 -7.74 -1.14 7.95
CA ALA A 201 -7.81 -0.87 6.51
C ALA A 201 -9.08 -0.08 6.15
N ILE A 202 -10.25 -0.50 6.64
CA ILE A 202 -11.52 0.19 6.40
C ILE A 202 -11.48 1.61 6.98
N MET A 203 -10.99 1.77 8.22
CA MET A 203 -10.85 3.07 8.87
C MET A 203 -9.93 4.01 8.07
N CYS A 204 -8.76 3.53 7.65
CA CYS A 204 -7.82 4.34 6.87
C CYS A 204 -8.39 4.70 5.50
N LEU A 205 -9.11 3.78 4.84
CA LEU A 205 -9.79 4.04 3.58
C LEU A 205 -10.83 5.14 3.73
N ILE A 206 -11.69 5.06 4.74
CA ILE A 206 -12.74 6.06 5.01
C ILE A 206 -12.11 7.43 5.28
N ASN A 207 -11.08 7.46 6.12
CA ASN A 207 -10.34 8.68 6.43
C ASN A 207 -9.65 9.27 5.17
N GLY A 208 -9.26 8.43 4.22
CA GLY A 208 -8.59 8.83 3.00
C GLY A 208 -9.51 9.39 1.91
N LEU A 209 -10.81 9.10 1.95
CA LEU A 209 -11.76 9.50 0.91
C LEU A 209 -12.05 11.02 0.89
N GLN A 210 -12.22 11.55 -0.31
CA GLN A 210 -12.82 12.87 -0.53
C GLN A 210 -14.32 12.83 -0.22
N LYS A 211 -14.88 14.00 0.13
CA LYS A 211 -16.33 14.12 0.26
C LYS A 211 -16.96 13.95 -1.12
N GLY A 212 -17.84 12.97 -1.25
CA GLY A 212 -18.48 12.65 -2.53
C GLY A 212 -19.47 11.51 -2.42
N PRO A 213 -20.13 11.12 -3.52
CA PRO A 213 -21.20 10.11 -3.50
C PRO A 213 -20.78 8.79 -2.84
N PHE A 214 -19.56 8.34 -3.13
CA PHE A 214 -19.01 7.12 -2.53
C PHE A 214 -18.77 7.26 -1.01
N SER A 215 -18.11 8.34 -0.57
CA SER A 215 -17.90 8.61 0.86
C SER A 215 -19.22 8.67 1.64
N HIS A 216 -20.25 9.34 1.11
CA HIS A 216 -21.58 9.35 1.71
C HIS A 216 -22.22 7.96 1.79
N SER A 217 -22.06 7.13 0.74
CA SER A 217 -22.53 5.75 0.74
C SER A 217 -21.88 4.90 1.83
N ILE A 218 -20.58 5.11 2.04
CA ILE A 218 -19.81 4.42 3.08
C ILE A 218 -20.24 4.87 4.48
N SER A 219 -20.44 6.17 4.70
CA SER A 219 -20.95 6.71 5.97
C SER A 219 -22.38 6.27 6.28
N LYS A 220 -23.26 6.17 5.27
CA LYS A 220 -24.66 5.74 5.46
C LYS A 220 -24.78 4.30 5.92
N LYS A 221 -23.88 3.42 5.45
CA LYS A 221 -23.81 2.03 5.86
C LYS A 221 -22.35 1.63 6.06
N HIS A 222 -21.88 1.64 7.30
CA HIS A 222 -20.51 1.27 7.60
C HIS A 222 -20.19 -0.14 7.04
N PRO A 223 -19.16 -0.30 6.21
CA PRO A 223 -18.77 -1.60 5.69
C PRO A 223 -18.24 -2.50 6.80
N THR A 224 -18.59 -3.79 6.75
CA THR A 224 -18.04 -4.79 7.69
C THR A 224 -16.93 -5.63 7.07
N SER A 225 -16.68 -5.47 5.77
CA SER A 225 -15.62 -6.19 5.06
C SER A 225 -15.03 -5.38 3.91
N LEU A 226 -13.80 -5.71 3.52
CA LEU A 226 -13.15 -5.12 2.35
C LEU A 226 -13.86 -5.49 1.04
N ASN A 227 -14.45 -6.68 0.95
CA ASN A 227 -15.24 -7.09 -0.22
C ASN A 227 -16.46 -6.18 -0.41
N GLU A 228 -17.16 -5.83 0.67
CA GLU A 228 -18.29 -4.90 0.59
C GLU A 228 -17.84 -3.51 0.10
N VAL A 229 -16.66 -3.04 0.55
CA VAL A 229 -16.07 -1.79 0.05
C VAL A 229 -15.79 -1.88 -1.44
N GLN A 230 -15.16 -2.97 -1.90
CA GLN A 230 -14.83 -3.18 -3.31
C GLN A 230 -16.07 -3.23 -4.21
N GLU A 231 -17.10 -3.98 -3.81
CA GLU A 231 -18.35 -4.09 -4.58
C GLU A 231 -19.07 -2.74 -4.70
N ARG A 232 -19.06 -1.94 -3.64
CA ARG A 232 -19.59 -0.57 -3.71
C ARG A 232 -18.70 0.31 -4.58
N ALA A 233 -17.38 0.27 -4.41
CA ALA A 233 -16.44 1.08 -5.18
C ALA A 233 -16.62 0.87 -6.69
N LYS A 234 -16.73 -0.39 -7.14
CA LYS A 234 -17.01 -0.74 -8.54
C LYS A 234 -18.25 -0.03 -9.10
N LYS A 235 -19.35 -0.01 -8.34
CA LYS A 235 -20.59 0.66 -8.77
C LYS A 235 -20.40 2.16 -8.97
N TYR A 236 -19.68 2.81 -8.07
CA TYR A 236 -19.42 4.26 -8.15
C TYR A 236 -18.36 4.61 -9.20
N ILE A 237 -17.34 3.76 -9.41
CA ILE A 237 -16.36 3.90 -10.49
C ILE A 237 -17.09 3.86 -11.84
N ASN A 238 -17.92 2.85 -12.08
CA ASN A 238 -18.69 2.74 -13.32
C ASN A 238 -19.62 3.94 -13.54
N MET A 239 -20.22 4.48 -12.46
CA MET A 239 -21.06 5.68 -12.51
C MET A 239 -20.26 6.93 -12.88
N GLU A 240 -19.05 7.09 -12.31
CA GLU A 240 -18.14 8.19 -12.60
C GLU A 240 -17.67 8.15 -14.07
N GLU A 241 -17.27 6.97 -14.55
CA GLU A 241 -16.81 6.75 -15.93
C GLU A 241 -17.93 7.01 -16.96
N ASN A 242 -19.14 6.49 -16.72
CA ASN A 242 -20.27 6.71 -17.61
C ASN A 242 -20.71 8.18 -17.67
N SER A 243 -20.55 8.92 -16.58
CA SER A 243 -20.87 10.36 -16.53
C SER A 243 -19.88 11.18 -17.36
N ARG A 244 -18.58 10.84 -17.31
CA ARG A 244 -17.52 11.49 -18.10
C ARG A 244 -17.68 11.25 -19.61
N LEU A 245 -18.16 10.08 -20.01
CA LEU A 245 -18.46 9.76 -21.42
C LEU A 245 -19.70 10.51 -21.96
N GLY A 246 -20.65 10.87 -21.08
CA GLY A 246 -21.82 11.66 -21.44
C GLY A 246 -21.54 13.15 -21.64
N GLU A 247 -20.46 13.68 -21.05
CA GLU A 247 -20.06 15.08 -21.18
C GLU A 247 -19.32 15.38 -22.48
N THR A 248 -18.63 14.40 -23.09
CA THR A 248 -17.97 14.56 -24.39
C THR A 248 -18.92 14.54 -25.59
N SER A 249 -20.22 14.28 -25.36
CA SER A 249 -21.22 14.03 -26.42
C SER A 249 -22.34 15.07 -26.54
N LYS A 250 -22.21 16.26 -25.93
CA LYS A 250 -23.21 17.34 -26.10
C LYS A 250 -22.70 18.46 -27.02
N PRO A 251 -23.20 18.59 -28.26
CA PRO A 251 -23.07 19.83 -29.01
C PRO A 251 -23.90 20.90 -28.32
N GLY A 252 -23.26 21.99 -27.89
CA GLY A 252 -23.93 23.13 -27.29
C GLY A 252 -24.88 23.79 -28.30
N TYR A 253 -26.14 23.96 -27.90
CA TYR A 253 -27.04 24.92 -28.53
C TYR A 253 -27.56 25.90 -27.47
N PRO A 254 -27.39 27.22 -27.67
CA PRO A 254 -27.92 28.23 -26.78
C PRO A 254 -29.41 28.47 -27.09
N TYR A 255 -30.23 28.56 -26.04
CA TYR A 255 -31.61 29.02 -26.14
C TYR A 255 -31.68 30.52 -26.47
N PRO A 256 -32.63 30.96 -27.32
CA PRO A 256 -33.25 32.26 -27.16
C PRO A 256 -34.77 32.18 -26.96
N SER A 257 -35.28 33.20 -26.28
CA SER A 257 -36.65 33.38 -25.77
C SER A 257 -37.55 34.15 -26.75
N ARG A 258 -38.85 33.77 -26.77
CA ARG A 258 -40.10 34.54 -27.07
C ARG A 258 -40.18 35.48 -28.29
N ASP A 259 -41.18 35.32 -29.18
CA ASP A 259 -42.55 35.91 -29.13
C ASP A 259 -43.33 35.80 -30.48
N LYS A 260 -44.64 35.53 -30.36
CA LYS A 260 -45.85 35.89 -31.16
C LYS A 260 -46.00 35.80 -32.71
N ASP A 261 -47.10 35.11 -33.06
CA ASP A 261 -48.25 35.45 -33.95
C ASP A 261 -48.25 35.25 -35.50
N LYS A 262 -49.37 34.62 -35.92
CA LYS A 262 -50.18 34.68 -37.17
C LYS A 262 -49.78 33.89 -38.46
N ASP A 263 -50.46 32.74 -38.60
CA ASP A 263 -51.44 32.36 -39.64
C ASP A 263 -51.16 32.62 -41.14
N SER A 264 -51.10 31.54 -41.97
CA SER A 264 -51.84 31.36 -43.26
C SER A 264 -51.32 30.19 -44.15
N LYS A 265 -52.10 29.11 -44.21
CA LYS A 265 -52.51 28.21 -45.35
C LYS A 265 -51.59 27.75 -46.53
N LYS A 266 -51.72 26.42 -46.77
CA LYS A 266 -51.71 25.60 -48.03
C LYS A 266 -50.34 25.25 -48.66
N LYS A 267 -50.05 24.05 -49.23
CA LYS A 267 -50.75 22.76 -49.51
C LYS A 267 -49.65 21.72 -49.92
N GLU A 268 -49.92 20.41 -49.71
CA GLU A 268 -49.47 19.17 -50.44
C GLU A 268 -47.98 19.05 -50.93
N ASP A 269 -47.24 17.95 -50.79
CA ASP A 269 -47.62 16.53 -50.78
C ASP A 269 -46.44 15.58 -50.42
N GLN A 270 -46.79 14.43 -49.86
CA GLN A 270 -46.20 13.08 -50.02
C GLN A 270 -44.84 12.64 -49.39
N HIS A 271 -45.02 11.85 -48.31
CA HIS A 271 -44.57 10.46 -48.11
C HIS A 271 -43.19 10.14 -47.47
N GLY A 272 -43.25 9.40 -46.35
CA GLY A 272 -42.11 8.71 -45.72
C GLY A 272 -42.22 8.58 -44.19
N GLU A 273 -43.13 7.75 -43.67
CA GLU A 273 -43.27 7.51 -42.22
C GLU A 273 -42.06 6.77 -41.63
N LYS A 274 -41.43 7.37 -40.60
CA LYS A 274 -40.57 6.70 -39.60
C LYS A 274 -41.15 6.93 -38.20
N PRO A 275 -41.06 5.96 -37.28
CA PRO A 275 -42.01 5.79 -36.18
C PRO A 275 -41.87 6.85 -35.08
N LYS A 276 -43.01 7.42 -34.67
CA LYS A 276 -43.13 8.38 -33.57
C LYS A 276 -42.74 7.71 -32.25
N LYS A 277 -41.76 8.26 -31.52
CA LYS A 277 -41.45 7.87 -30.14
C LYS A 277 -42.62 8.28 -29.24
N TYR A 278 -43.32 7.29 -28.69
CA TYR A 278 -44.34 7.51 -27.66
C TYR A 278 -43.65 7.77 -26.33
N HIS A 279 -43.84 8.97 -25.78
CA HIS A 279 -43.33 9.34 -24.46
C HIS A 279 -44.37 9.13 -23.33
N HIS A 280 -45.57 8.64 -23.67
CA HIS A 280 -46.63 8.34 -22.72
C HIS A 280 -47.36 7.07 -23.17
N TYR A 281 -47.34 6.03 -22.33
CA TYR A 281 -48.07 4.78 -22.57
C TYR A 281 -49.36 4.78 -21.75
N THR A 282 -50.42 4.18 -22.31
CA THR A 282 -51.63 3.88 -21.57
C THR A 282 -51.26 2.94 -20.40
N PRO A 283 -51.57 3.31 -19.14
CA PRO A 283 -51.31 2.43 -18.01
C PRO A 283 -52.00 1.08 -18.20
N LEU A 284 -51.32 0.00 -17.86
CA LEU A 284 -51.91 -1.33 -17.92
C LEU A 284 -53.12 -1.38 -16.98
N ARG A 285 -54.24 -1.92 -17.48
CA ARG A 285 -55.46 -2.16 -16.67
C ARG A 285 -55.27 -3.28 -15.64
N VAL A 286 -54.17 -4.01 -15.73
CA VAL A 286 -53.82 -5.18 -14.92
C VAL A 286 -52.43 -5.01 -14.32
N SER A 287 -52.20 -5.63 -13.17
CA SER A 287 -50.89 -5.63 -12.51
C SER A 287 -49.86 -6.34 -13.39
N LEU A 288 -48.61 -5.83 -13.39
CA LEU A 288 -47.49 -6.46 -14.08
C LEU A 288 -47.32 -7.93 -13.65
N VAL A 289 -47.62 -8.24 -12.39
CA VAL A 289 -47.51 -9.59 -11.82
C VAL A 289 -48.52 -10.55 -12.45
N ASP A 290 -49.72 -10.09 -12.76
CA ASP A 290 -50.77 -10.92 -13.36
C ASP A 290 -50.47 -11.17 -14.84
N VAL A 291 -49.91 -10.17 -15.53
CA VAL A 291 -49.39 -10.32 -16.90
C VAL A 291 -48.31 -11.40 -16.96
N TYR A 292 -47.36 -11.40 -16.01
CA TYR A 292 -46.33 -12.44 -15.94
C TYR A 292 -46.90 -13.83 -15.66
N ARG A 293 -47.93 -13.93 -14.81
CA ARG A 293 -48.58 -15.21 -14.48
C ARG A 293 -49.30 -15.82 -15.67
N GLU A 294 -49.96 -14.99 -16.47
CA GLU A 294 -50.63 -15.38 -17.72
C GLU A 294 -49.62 -15.87 -18.75
N ILE A 295 -48.50 -15.14 -18.92
CA ILE A 295 -47.45 -15.47 -19.89
C ILE A 295 -46.76 -16.78 -19.52
N CYS A 296 -46.54 -17.06 -18.23
CA CYS A 296 -45.91 -18.31 -17.76
C CYS A 296 -46.66 -19.60 -18.16
N HIS A 297 -47.94 -19.52 -18.56
CA HIS A 297 -48.75 -20.69 -18.93
C HIS A 297 -49.09 -20.73 -20.43
N THR A 298 -48.56 -19.81 -21.23
CA THR A 298 -48.78 -19.79 -22.69
C THR A 298 -47.54 -20.28 -23.42
N GLU A 299 -47.67 -21.41 -24.14
CA GLU A 299 -46.59 -21.93 -24.97
C GLU A 299 -46.29 -20.95 -26.13
N LYS A 300 -44.99 -20.61 -26.23
CA LYS A 300 -44.27 -19.94 -27.33
C LYS A 300 -45.13 -19.30 -28.43
N ILE A 301 -45.18 -17.96 -28.42
CA ILE A 301 -45.69 -17.15 -29.53
C ILE A 301 -44.82 -17.42 -30.78
N PRO A 302 -45.40 -17.82 -31.92
CA PRO A 302 -44.64 -18.03 -33.15
C PRO A 302 -44.11 -16.70 -33.71
N PRO A 303 -42.95 -16.70 -34.38
CA PRO A 303 -42.36 -15.48 -34.92
C PRO A 303 -43.27 -14.88 -36.01
N PRO A 304 -43.35 -13.54 -36.09
CA PRO A 304 -44.20 -12.88 -37.09
C PRO A 304 -43.70 -13.14 -38.50
N HIS A 305 -44.64 -13.32 -39.43
CA HIS A 305 -44.32 -13.51 -40.84
C HIS A 305 -43.67 -12.25 -41.43
N PRO A 306 -42.60 -12.40 -42.24
CA PRO A 306 -42.00 -11.28 -42.94
C PRO A 306 -42.99 -10.67 -43.94
N ILE A 307 -43.03 -9.34 -43.99
CA ILE A 307 -43.74 -8.55 -45.01
C ILE A 307 -42.92 -8.53 -46.28
#